data_AF-A0A6P7H856-F1
#
_entry.id   AF-A0A6P7H856-F1
#
_cell.length_a   1.000
_cell.length_b   1.000
_cell.length_c   1.000
_cell.angle_alpha   90.00
_cell.angle_beta   90.00
_cell.angle_gamma   90.00
#
_symmetry.space_group_name_H-M   'P 1'
#
loop_
_entity.id
_entity.type
_entity.pdbx_description
1 polymer ?
#
loop_
_entity_poly.entity_id
_entity_poly.type
_entity_poly.pdbx_seq_one_letter_code
_entity_poly.pdbx_strand_id
1 'polypeptide(L)'
;MRFISTIEVSKNISLISNEKKNCKVINFELSEPQDKPLVVLISWLLAKKKYSYKYADIYLKQGFDVLNINVSPWQFLWPTKGTQVSLHEEENTNYYHKK
;
A
#
# COMPACT_ATOMS: atom_id res chain seq x y z
N MET A 1 -6.48 19.91 22.63
CA MET A 1 -6.71 19.63 21.20
C MET A 1 -5.52 18.82 20.71
N ARG A 2 -5.69 17.55 20.31
CA ARG A 2 -4.58 16.71 19.82
C ARG A 2 -4.27 17.11 18.37
N PHE A 3 -2.99 17.30 18.05
CA PHE A 3 -2.54 17.57 16.69
C PHE A 3 -2.11 16.25 16.06
N ILE A 4 -2.89 15.77 15.09
CA ILE A 4 -2.46 14.67 14.20
C ILE A 4 -1.87 15.32 12.96
N SER A 5 -0.63 14.99 12.64
CA SER A 5 -0.01 15.37 11.37
C SER A 5 -0.16 14.23 10.36
N THR A 6 -0.35 14.58 9.10
CA THR A 6 -0.39 13.63 8.00
C THR A 6 0.45 14.15 6.87
N ILE A 7 1.38 13.32 6.40
CA ILE A 7 2.28 13.61 5.29
C ILE A 7 1.95 12.62 4.19
N GLU A 8 1.55 13.10 3.02
CA GLU A 8 1.38 12.25 1.84
C GLU A 8 2.75 11.96 1.23
N VAL A 9 3.15 10.69 1.24
CA VAL A 9 4.42 10.21 0.68
C VAL A 9 4.26 9.93 -0.81
N SER A 10 3.13 9.34 -1.19
CA SER A 10 2.72 9.12 -2.57
C SER A 10 1.19 9.12 -2.66
N LYS A 11 0.64 9.02 -3.87
CA LYS A 11 -0.82 8.94 -4.11
C LYS A 11 -1.52 7.89 -3.23
N ASN A 12 -0.83 6.79 -2.93
CA ASN A 12 -1.37 5.64 -2.22
C ASN A 12 -0.75 5.45 -0.83
N ILE A 13 0.15 6.32 -0.39
CA ILE A 13 0.91 6.14 0.86
C ILE A 13 0.91 7.44 1.66
N SER A 14 0.50 7.38 2.93
CA SER A 14 0.45 8.51 3.85
C SER A 14 1.01 8.14 5.21
N LEU A 15 1.93 8.96 5.74
CA LEU A 15 2.45 8.84 7.09
C LEU A 15 1.59 9.66 8.06
N ILE A 16 1.14 9.03 9.14
CA ILE A 16 0.32 9.63 10.19
C ILE A 16 1.10 9.61 11.49
N SER A 17 1.18 10.75 12.17
CA SER A 17 1.98 10.96 13.39
C SER A 17 1.28 11.89 14.38
N ASN A 18 1.53 11.69 15.67
CA ASN A 18 1.07 12.59 16.75
C ASN A 18 1.93 13.86 16.88
N GLU A 19 3.09 13.87 16.26
CA GLU A 19 4.01 15.00 16.23
C GLU A 19 3.99 15.63 14.85
N LYS A 20 4.14 16.95 14.78
CA LYS A 20 4.29 17.66 13.52
C LYS A 20 5.69 17.35 12.96
N LYS A 21 5.74 16.43 12.02
CA LYS A 21 6.98 16.09 11.33
C LYS A 21 7.18 17.01 10.14
N ASN A 22 8.36 17.60 10.05
CA ASN A 22 8.80 18.35 8.87
C ASN A 22 9.73 17.47 8.04
N CYS A 23 9.32 16.21 7.82
CA CYS A 23 10.12 15.24 7.08
C CYS A 23 9.78 15.38 5.61
N LYS A 24 10.75 15.83 4.81
CA LYS A 24 10.66 15.73 3.36
C LYS A 24 11.03 14.30 2.99
N VAL A 25 10.05 13.52 2.53
CA VAL A 25 10.31 12.16 2.04
C VAL A 25 10.85 12.28 0.62
N ILE A 26 12.11 11.90 0.43
CA ILE A 26 12.78 11.85 -0.88
C ILE A 26 13.14 10.39 -1.10
N ASN A 27 12.76 9.80 -2.24
CA ASN A 27 13.07 8.41 -2.58
C ASN A 27 12.68 7.36 -1.50
N PHE A 28 11.59 7.58 -0.75
CA PHE A 28 11.15 6.73 0.36
C PHE A 28 12.09 6.69 1.58
N GLU A 29 13.06 7.60 1.66
CA GLU A 29 13.94 7.77 2.81
C GLU A 29 13.50 9.00 3.63
N LEU A 30 13.63 8.88 4.96
CA LEU A 30 13.49 10.03 5.85
C LEU A 30 14.83 10.76 5.91
N SER A 31 14.78 12.09 6.00
CA SER A 31 15.97 12.93 6.15
C SER A 31 16.76 12.66 7.44
N GLU A 32 16.07 12.15 8.46
CA GLU A 32 16.65 11.81 9.76
C GLU A 32 16.16 10.43 10.18
N PRO A 33 17.05 9.57 10.72
CA PRO A 33 16.65 8.29 11.27
C PRO A 33 15.73 8.51 12.47
N GLN A 34 14.72 7.65 12.60
CA GLN A 34 13.80 7.69 13.72
C GLN A 34 13.88 6.43 14.55
N ASP A 35 14.03 6.62 15.86
CA ASP A 35 14.03 5.54 16.86
C ASP A 35 12.62 5.09 17.25
N LYS A 36 11.58 5.66 16.62
CA LYS A 36 10.19 5.34 16.95
C LYS A 36 9.67 4.20 16.07
N PRO A 37 9.00 3.19 16.63
CA PRO A 37 8.50 2.07 15.84
C PRO A 37 7.37 2.51 14.89
N LEU A 38 7.35 1.89 13.71
CA LEU A 38 6.43 2.20 12.62
C LEU A 38 5.46 1.04 12.37
N VAL A 39 4.17 1.34 12.31
CA VAL A 39 3.11 0.40 11.93
C VAL A 39 2.73 0.61 10.48
N VAL A 40 2.70 -0.46 9.70
CA VAL A 40 2.18 -0.45 8.33
C VAL A 40 0.69 -0.80 8.37
N LEU A 41 -0.16 0.15 8.00
CA LEU A 41 -1.61 -0.04 7.93
C LEU A 41 -2.04 -0.16 6.46
N ILE A 42 -2.40 -1.37 6.04
CA ILE A 42 -2.91 -1.60 4.69
C ILE A 42 -4.43 -1.41 4.72
N SER A 43 -4.88 -0.31 4.12
CA SER A 43 -6.29 0.00 3.97
C SER A 43 -6.87 -0.79 2.80
N TRP A 44 -7.92 -1.57 3.10
CA TRP A 44 -8.64 -2.35 2.09
C TRP A 44 -9.27 -1.44 1.03
N LEU A 45 -9.34 -1.94 -0.20
CA LEU A 45 -9.91 -1.33 -1.40
C LEU A 45 -10.87 -0.15 -1.16
N LEU A 46 -10.42 1.07 -1.51
CA LEU A 46 -11.21 2.31 -1.40
C LEU A 46 -11.76 2.59 0.02
N ALA A 47 -11.10 2.09 1.07
CA ALA A 47 -11.49 2.40 2.44
C ALA A 47 -11.59 3.93 2.63
N LYS A 48 -12.71 4.37 3.19
CA LYS A 48 -12.89 5.79 3.52
C LYS A 48 -11.84 6.19 4.53
N LYS A 49 -11.18 7.34 4.30
CA LYS A 49 -10.14 7.91 5.18
C LYS A 49 -10.55 7.88 6.68
N LYS A 50 -11.83 8.14 6.99
CA LYS A 50 -12.38 8.09 8.37
C LYS A 50 -12.08 6.77 9.10
N TYR A 51 -12.17 5.63 8.41
CA TYR A 51 -11.93 4.33 9.03
C TYR A 51 -10.44 4.05 9.21
N SER A 52 -9.62 4.40 8.21
CA SER A 52 -8.15 4.30 8.31
C SER A 52 -7.62 5.12 9.49
N TYR A 53 -8.11 6.35 9.69
CA TYR A 53 -7.73 7.18 10.83
C TYR A 53 -8.16 6.59 12.18
N LYS A 54 -9.34 5.96 12.25
CA LYS A 54 -9.79 5.30 13.50
C LYS A 54 -8.83 4.19 13.93
N TYR A 55 -8.36 3.37 12.99
CA TYR A 55 -7.41 2.32 13.28
C TYR A 55 -6.01 2.86 13.53
N ALA A 56 -5.58 3.90 12.79
CA ALA A 56 -4.31 4.57 13.03
C ALA A 56 -4.25 5.17 14.45
N ASP A 57 -5.34 5.76 14.95
CA ASP A 57 -5.43 6.36 16.29
C ASP A 57 -5.15 5.34 17.41
N ILE A 58 -5.47 4.05 17.21
CA ILE A 58 -5.17 3.00 18.19
C ILE A 58 -3.66 2.83 18.36
N TYR A 59 -2.92 2.75 17.24
CA TYR A 59 -1.47 2.58 17.24
C TYR A 59 -0.73 3.85 17.65
N LEU A 60 -1.24 5.02 17.24
CA LEU A 60 -0.73 6.31 17.67
C LEU A 60 -0.79 6.49 19.19
N LYS A 61 -1.85 6.00 19.84
CA LYS A 61 -1.97 6.04 21.32
C LYS A 61 -0.95 5.16 22.03
N GLN A 62 -0.45 4.14 21.36
CA GLN A 62 0.59 3.25 21.88
C GLN A 62 2.00 3.77 21.61
N GLY A 63 2.15 4.92 20.94
CA GLY A 63 3.44 5.54 20.65
C GLY A 63 4.04 5.16 19.29
N PHE A 64 3.31 4.45 18.43
CA PHE A 64 3.76 4.11 17.09
C PHE A 64 3.37 5.20 16.09
N ASP A 65 4.19 5.41 15.07
CA ASP A 65 3.71 6.09 13.86
C ASP A 65 3.03 5.11 12.91
N VAL A 66 2.17 5.63 12.04
CA VAL A 66 1.40 4.78 11.14
C VAL A 66 1.65 5.17 9.68
N LEU A 67 2.23 4.25 8.92
CA LEU A 67 2.29 4.33 7.47
C LEU A 67 1.04 3.69 6.87
N ASN A 68 0.08 4.50 6.47
CA ASN A 68 -1.15 4.03 5.85
C ASN A 68 -0.97 3.88 4.33
N ILE A 69 -1.29 2.70 3.81
CA ILE A 69 -1.24 2.34 2.39
C ILE A 69 -2.67 2.14 1.90
N ASN A 70 -3.12 2.98 0.98
CA ASN A 70 -4.42 2.83 0.32
C ASN A 70 -4.25 2.02 -0.96
N VAL A 71 -4.89 0.86 -1.03
CA VAL A 71 -4.83 0.05 -2.25
C VAL A 71 -6.06 0.31 -3.11
N SER A 72 -5.84 0.48 -4.41
CA SER A 72 -6.92 0.67 -5.37
C SER A 72 -7.42 -0.68 -5.91
N PRO A 73 -8.72 -0.86 -6.15
CA PRO A 73 -9.29 -2.09 -6.70
C PRO A 73 -8.64 -2.47 -8.04
N TRP A 74 -8.35 -1.48 -8.88
CA TRP A 74 -7.71 -1.66 -10.18
C TRP A 74 -6.32 -2.30 -10.12
N GLN A 75 -5.60 -2.19 -8.99
CA GLN A 75 -4.31 -2.88 -8.81
C GLN A 75 -4.47 -4.40 -8.64
N PHE A 76 -5.67 -4.90 -8.35
CA PHE A 76 -5.94 -6.33 -8.20
C PHE A 76 -6.80 -6.90 -9.32
N LEU A 77 -7.58 -6.07 -10.00
CA LEU A 77 -8.60 -6.53 -10.96
C LEU A 77 -8.06 -6.83 -12.36
N TRP A 78 -6.81 -6.49 -12.68
CA TRP A 78 -6.23 -6.79 -14.00
C TRP A 78 -5.06 -7.77 -13.88
N PRO A 79 -5.16 -9.00 -14.43
CA PRO A 79 -3.99 -9.84 -14.61
C PRO A 79 -3.07 -9.14 -15.61
N THR A 80 -1.93 -8.64 -15.16
CA THR A 80 -0.96 -7.97 -16.05
C THR A 80 -0.27 -8.98 -16.99
N LYS A 81 -0.15 -10.24 -16.57
CA LYS A 81 0.18 -11.42 -17.40
C LYS A 81 -0.45 -12.64 -16.72
N GLY A 82 -1.22 -13.46 -17.43
CA GLY A 82 -1.81 -14.65 -16.80
C GLY A 82 -2.76 -15.52 -17.62
N THR A 83 -3.29 -15.07 -18.76
CA THR A 83 -4.29 -15.87 -19.51
C THR A 83 -3.74 -16.57 -20.75
N GLN A 84 -2.43 -16.50 -21.02
CA GLN A 84 -1.84 -17.05 -22.26
C GLN A 84 -1.08 -18.37 -22.09
N VAL A 85 -1.23 -19.08 -20.96
CA VAL A 85 -0.52 -20.36 -20.79
C VAL A 85 -1.26 -21.52 -21.48
N SER A 86 -2.58 -21.42 -21.69
CA SER A 86 -3.37 -22.50 -22.32
C SER A 86 -3.45 -22.43 -23.84
N LEU A 87 -3.05 -21.33 -24.50
CA LEU A 87 -3.15 -21.21 -25.96
C LEU A 87 -1.96 -21.86 -26.70
N HIS A 88 -0.79 -21.94 -26.07
CA HIS A 88 0.39 -22.60 -26.68
C HIS A 88 0.38 -24.14 -26.55
N GLU A 89 -0.52 -24.72 -25.75
CA GLU A 89 -0.61 -26.17 -25.57
C GLU A 89 -1.58 -26.85 -26.55
N GLU A 90 -2.61 -26.15 -27.04
CA GLU A 90 -3.52 -26.68 -28.06
C GLU A 90 -2.91 -26.69 -29.47
N GLU A 91 -1.97 -25.78 -29.77
CA GLU A 91 -1.30 -25.82 -31.07
C GLU A 91 -0.34 -27.00 -31.20
N ASN A 92 0.31 -27.44 -30.11
CA ASN A 92 1.30 -28.53 -30.15
C ASN A 92 0.68 -29.94 -30.24
N THR A 93 -0.53 -30.14 -29.73
CA THR A 93 -1.20 -31.46 -29.78
C THR A 93 -1.79 -31.78 -31.16
N ASN A 94 -2.16 -30.75 -31.94
CA ASN A 94 -2.68 -30.93 -33.30
C ASN A 94 -1.62 -31.39 -34.32
N TYR A 95 -0.32 -31.19 -34.06
CA TYR A 95 0.75 -31.67 -34.94
C TYR A 95 0.99 -33.19 -34.85
N TYR A 96 0.61 -33.83 -33.74
CA TYR A 96 0.84 -35.28 -33.53
C TYR A 96 -0.31 -36.18 -34.00
N HIS A 97 -1.42 -35.61 -34.48
CA HIS A 97 -2.57 -36.37 -35.00
C HIS A 97 -2.69 -36.35 -36.53
N LYS A 98 -1.76 -35.69 -37.25
CA LYS A 98 -1.80 -35.55 -38.72
C LYS A 98 -0.68 -36.30 -39.45
N LYS A 99 -0.10 -37.35 -38.86
CA LYS A 99 0.95 -38.15 -39.50
C LYS A 99 0.53 -39.61 -39.67
#